data_AF-A0A1I7T7N0-F1
#
_entry.id   AF-A0A1I7T7N0-F1
#
_cell.length_a   1.000
_cell.length_b   1.000
_cell.length_c   1.000
_cell.angle_alpha   90.00
_cell.angle_beta   90.00
_cell.angle_gamma   90.00
#
_symmetry.space_group_name_H-M   'P 1'
#
loop_
_entity.id
_entity.type
_entity.pdbx_description
1 polymer ?
#
loop_
_entity_poly.entity_id
_entity_poly.type
_entity_poly.pdbx_seq_one_letter_code
_entity_poly.pdbx_strand_id
1 'polypeptide(L)'
;MMTPPDLSLLENVDFRNRTYINISPESPDFCITTDEMRTLMSFETNYIEKIYGKYCEPTISETVCRTPAIGCLEVIGNVEINSEFQLDSMRNVERIYGSLVITGTNITDFSFLEHLEFVVTLEQKLAITIENNPNLNDVRFPKLKVFGSNSNSFLM
;
A
#
# COMPACT_ATOMS: atom_id res chain seq x y z
N MET A 1 -13.25 -0.67 25.11
CA MET A 1 -12.69 -0.19 23.83
C MET A 1 -11.29 0.31 24.13
N MET A 2 -10.27 -0.37 23.62
CA MET A 2 -8.88 0.08 23.75
C MET A 2 -8.62 1.15 22.69
N THR A 3 -7.95 2.23 23.05
CA THR A 3 -7.57 3.30 22.12
C THR A 3 -6.47 2.82 21.17
N PRO A 4 -6.48 3.23 19.89
CA PRO A 4 -5.37 2.96 18.98
C PRO A 4 -4.03 3.44 19.55
N PRO A 5 -2.92 2.78 19.20
CA PRO A 5 -1.59 3.17 19.67
C PRO A 5 -1.20 4.54 19.10
N ASP A 6 -0.89 5.49 19.98
CA ASP A 6 -0.42 6.81 19.55
C ASP A 6 1.02 6.73 18.98
N LEU A 7 1.12 6.57 17.66
CA LEU A 7 2.40 6.50 16.95
C LEU A 7 3.07 7.87 16.75
N SER A 8 2.44 8.97 17.18
CA SER A 8 3.07 10.31 17.15
C SER A 8 4.27 10.43 18.11
N LEU A 9 4.40 9.49 19.04
CA LEU A 9 5.50 9.39 20.00
C LEU A 9 6.70 8.59 19.46
N LEU A 10 6.65 8.06 18.25
CA LEU A 10 7.80 7.42 17.62
C LEU A 10 8.84 8.49 17.22
N GLU A 11 9.76 8.79 18.14
CA GLU A 11 10.93 9.61 17.84
C GLU A 11 11.99 8.78 17.10
N ASN A 12 12.50 9.33 16.00
CA ASN A 12 13.56 8.71 15.21
C ASN A 12 14.90 8.91 15.93
N VAL A 13 15.41 7.86 16.60
CA VAL A 13 16.59 7.95 17.48
C VAL A 13 17.92 7.87 16.70
N ASP A 14 17.95 7.63 15.38
CA ASP A 14 19.23 7.59 14.64
C ASP A 14 19.11 7.88 13.13
N PHE A 15 19.60 9.05 12.71
CA PHE A 15 19.53 9.55 11.33
C PHE A 15 20.46 8.83 10.32
N ARG A 16 21.20 7.79 10.72
CA ARG A 16 22.06 7.01 9.80
C ARG A 16 21.60 5.57 9.56
N ASN A 17 20.62 5.08 10.31
CA ASN A 17 20.18 3.70 10.25
C ASN A 17 18.72 3.59 9.80
N ARG A 18 18.43 2.59 8.97
CA ARG A 18 17.05 2.24 8.61
C ARG A 18 16.31 1.81 9.88
N THR A 19 15.12 2.34 10.11
CA THR A 19 14.27 1.92 11.22
C THR A 19 13.45 0.72 10.80
N TYR A 20 13.79 -0.46 11.29
CA TYR A 20 13.02 -1.68 11.05
C TYR A 20 11.82 -1.71 11.99
N ILE A 21 10.62 -1.69 11.42
CA ILE A 21 9.36 -1.71 12.17
C ILE A 21 8.78 -3.12 12.10
N ASN A 22 8.73 -3.76 13.27
CA ASN A 22 7.99 -5.00 13.48
C ASN A 22 6.97 -4.79 14.61
N ILE A 23 5.69 -4.88 14.28
CA ILE A 23 4.58 -4.73 15.23
C ILE A 23 3.87 -6.08 15.33
N SER A 24 4.00 -6.72 16.49
CA SER A 24 3.47 -8.07 16.77
C SER A 24 2.64 -8.05 18.06
N PRO A 25 1.41 -7.50 18.03
CA PRO A 25 0.54 -7.45 19.19
C PRO A 25 0.06 -8.85 19.59
N GLU A 26 -0.17 -9.05 20.89
CA GLU A 26 -0.77 -10.28 21.41
C GLU A 26 -2.32 -10.24 21.37
N SER A 27 -2.90 -9.05 21.31
CA SER A 27 -4.35 -8.87 21.35
C SER A 27 -5.00 -9.06 19.98
N PRO A 28 -6.07 -9.88 19.86
CA PRO A 28 -6.86 -10.02 18.63
C PRO A 28 -7.64 -8.74 18.27
N ASP A 29 -7.81 -7.84 19.23
CA ASP A 29 -8.48 -6.56 19.04
C ASP A 29 -7.54 -5.46 18.55
N PHE A 30 -6.23 -5.70 18.51
CA PHE A 30 -5.29 -4.74 17.97
C PHE A 30 -5.66 -4.39 16.53
N CYS A 31 -5.71 -3.10 16.26
CA CYS A 31 -5.85 -2.58 14.91
C CYS A 31 -4.98 -1.32 14.75
N ILE A 32 -4.54 -1.09 13.52
CA ILE A 32 -3.79 0.10 13.13
C ILE A 32 -4.69 0.99 12.26
N THR A 33 -4.69 2.31 12.49
CA THR A 33 -5.45 3.24 11.64
C THR A 33 -4.70 3.54 10.34
N THR A 34 -5.41 4.02 9.33
CA THR A 34 -4.76 4.48 8.09
C THR A 34 -3.88 5.71 8.32
N ASP A 35 -4.19 6.53 9.33
CA ASP A 35 -3.41 7.69 9.73
C ASP A 35 -2.10 7.31 10.43
N GLU A 36 -2.16 6.33 11.32
CA GLU A 36 -0.97 5.71 11.92
C GLU A 36 -0.07 5.12 10.84
N MET A 37 -0.64 4.35 9.90
CA MET A 37 0.11 3.81 8.77
C MET A 37 0.70 4.91 7.89
N ARG A 38 -0.03 6.00 7.62
CA ARG A 38 0.49 7.14 6.85
C ARG A 38 1.68 7.78 7.54
N THR A 39 1.62 7.89 8.86
CA THR A 39 2.73 8.39 9.67
C THR A 39 3.94 7.47 9.53
N LEU A 40 3.75 6.15 9.63
CA LEU A 40 4.84 5.18 9.43
C LEU A 40 5.47 5.28 8.03
N MET A 41 4.64 5.44 6.99
CA MET A 41 5.10 5.58 5.60
C MET A 41 5.72 6.95 5.30
N SER A 42 5.47 7.97 6.10
CA SER A 42 5.96 9.33 5.83
C SER A 42 7.48 9.47 6.00
N PHE A 43 8.11 8.55 6.74
CA PHE A 43 9.55 8.55 6.95
C PHE A 43 10.24 7.63 5.95
N GLU A 44 11.06 8.21 5.06
CA GLU A 44 11.82 7.47 4.04
C GLU A 44 12.83 6.46 4.63
N THR A 45 13.21 6.64 5.90
CA THR A 45 14.12 5.74 6.63
C THR A 45 13.42 4.51 7.22
N ASN A 46 12.09 4.49 7.24
CA ASN A 46 11.33 3.38 7.82
C ASN A 46 11.28 2.20 6.86
N TYR A 47 11.59 1.02 7.39
CA TYR A 47 11.39 -0.26 6.73
C TYR A 47 10.35 -1.04 7.53
N ILE A 48 9.12 -1.09 7.02
CA ILE A 48 8.05 -1.89 7.65
C ILE A 48 8.31 -3.35 7.29
N GLU A 49 8.92 -4.09 8.23
CA GLU A 49 9.19 -5.52 8.05
C GLU A 49 7.89 -6.31 8.19
N LYS A 50 7.13 -6.04 9.27
CA LYS A 50 5.87 -6.73 9.53
C LYS A 50 4.98 -5.97 10.49
N ILE A 51 3.69 -5.96 10.22
CA ILE A 51 2.66 -5.53 11.16
C ILE A 51 1.61 -6.64 11.19
N TYR A 52 1.48 -7.33 12.32
CA TYR A 52 0.39 -8.27 12.56
C TYR A 52 -0.80 -7.54 13.13
N GLY A 53 -1.98 -7.81 12.58
CA GLY A 53 -3.22 -7.17 12.98
C GLY A 53 -4.09 -6.84 11.78
N LYS A 54 -5.04 -5.94 12.01
CA LYS A 54 -6.01 -5.47 11.01
C LYS A 54 -5.99 -3.95 10.96
N TYR A 55 -6.49 -3.37 9.88
CA TYR A 55 -6.85 -1.96 9.92
C TYR A 55 -8.05 -1.75 10.84
N CYS A 56 -8.06 -0.66 11.60
CA CYS A 56 -9.25 -0.25 12.35
C CYS A 56 -10.38 0.09 11.38
N GLU A 57 -11.64 0.05 11.83
CA GLU A 57 -12.76 0.45 10.98
C GLU A 57 -12.58 1.90 10.52
N PRO A 58 -12.48 2.14 9.20
CA PRO A 58 -12.14 3.45 8.71
C PRO A 58 -13.37 4.35 8.62
N THR A 59 -13.11 5.65 8.69
CA THR A 59 -14.13 6.65 8.33
C THR A 59 -14.08 6.86 6.82
N ILE A 60 -15.07 6.32 6.11
CA ILE A 60 -15.21 6.48 4.65
C ILE A 60 -15.62 7.92 4.34
N SER A 61 -15.05 8.47 3.26
CA SER A 61 -15.32 9.82 2.78
C SER A 61 -15.35 9.84 1.25
N GLU A 62 -15.47 11.03 0.65
CA GLU A 62 -15.37 11.19 -0.81
C GLU A 62 -13.98 10.81 -1.36
N THR A 63 -12.93 10.92 -0.53
CA THR A 63 -11.54 10.65 -0.92
C THR A 63 -10.98 9.34 -0.34
N VAL A 64 -11.67 8.73 0.64
CA VAL A 64 -11.30 7.47 1.28
C VAL A 64 -12.38 6.44 1.01
N CYS A 65 -12.10 5.44 0.18
CA CYS A 65 -13.08 4.51 -0.36
C CYS A 65 -12.76 3.05 -0.02
N ARG A 66 -13.76 2.18 -0.08
CA ARG A 66 -13.55 0.71 -0.02
C ARG A 66 -13.24 0.10 -1.38
N THR A 67 -13.63 0.78 -2.45
CA THR A 67 -13.40 0.38 -3.83
C THR A 67 -12.93 1.59 -4.65
N PRO A 68 -12.03 1.41 -5.62
CA PRO A 68 -11.62 2.49 -6.52
C PRO A 68 -12.82 3.15 -7.20
N ALA A 69 -12.79 4.48 -7.25
CA ALA A 69 -13.81 5.31 -7.87
C ALA A 69 -13.21 6.66 -8.27
N ILE A 70 -13.86 7.37 -9.19
CA ILE A 70 -13.45 8.73 -9.58
C ILE A 70 -13.44 9.64 -8.35
N GLY A 71 -12.32 10.33 -8.13
CA GLY A 71 -12.13 11.21 -6.96
C GLY A 71 -11.52 10.52 -5.73
N CYS A 72 -11.46 9.19 -5.73
CA CYS A 72 -10.84 8.45 -4.63
C CYS A 72 -9.33 8.66 -4.60
N LEU A 73 -8.78 8.97 -3.42
CA LEU A 73 -7.35 9.13 -3.18
C LEU A 73 -6.78 7.95 -2.40
N GLU A 74 -7.56 7.39 -1.46
CA GLU A 74 -7.15 6.28 -0.60
C GLU A 74 -8.15 5.14 -0.69
N VAL A 75 -7.67 3.93 -0.96
CA VAL A 75 -8.49 2.72 -1.00
C VAL A 75 -8.15 1.84 0.20
N ILE A 76 -9.17 1.45 0.95
CA ILE A 76 -9.04 0.58 2.12
C ILE A 76 -9.57 -0.80 1.76
N GLY A 77 -8.65 -1.76 1.65
CA GLY A 77 -8.93 -3.10 1.16
C GLY A 77 -8.07 -3.45 -0.05
N ASN A 78 -8.29 -4.66 -0.55
CA ASN A 78 -7.56 -5.18 -1.70
C ASN A 78 -8.21 -4.70 -3.00
N VAL A 79 -7.38 -4.43 -4.00
CA VAL A 79 -7.79 -4.03 -5.35
C VAL A 79 -7.41 -5.13 -6.34
N GLU A 80 -8.37 -5.57 -7.14
CA GLU A 80 -8.16 -6.51 -8.23
C GLU A 80 -8.51 -5.82 -9.54
N ILE A 81 -7.53 -5.75 -10.44
CA ILE A 81 -7.66 -5.18 -11.79
C ILE A 81 -7.59 -6.33 -12.78
N ASN A 82 -8.74 -6.62 -13.39
CA ASN A 82 -8.90 -7.63 -14.42
C ASN A 82 -9.37 -7.02 -15.74
N SER A 83 -9.68 -7.85 -16.75
CA SER A 83 -10.09 -7.38 -18.08
C SER A 83 -11.35 -6.50 -18.10
N GLU A 84 -12.19 -6.57 -17.06
CA GLU A 84 -13.44 -5.81 -16.95
C GLU A 84 -13.29 -4.56 -16.07
N PHE A 85 -12.13 -4.37 -15.46
CA PHE A 85 -11.89 -3.28 -14.52
C PHE A 85 -11.85 -1.91 -15.21
N GLN A 86 -12.55 -0.93 -14.65
CA GLN A 86 -12.54 0.45 -15.16
C GLN A 86 -11.27 1.19 -14.71
N LEU A 87 -10.23 1.20 -15.55
CA LEU A 87 -8.91 1.75 -15.22
C LEU A 87 -8.94 3.22 -14.75
N ASP A 88 -9.85 4.06 -15.30
CA ASP A 88 -9.99 5.47 -14.92
C ASP A 88 -10.33 5.66 -13.43
N SER A 89 -10.92 4.66 -12.78
CA SER A 89 -11.21 4.70 -11.34
C SER A 89 -9.95 4.72 -10.46
N MET A 90 -8.79 4.34 -11.01
CA MET A 90 -7.50 4.35 -10.33
C MET A 90 -6.71 5.64 -10.54
N ARG A 91 -7.16 6.51 -11.44
CA ARG A 91 -6.37 7.66 -11.91
C ARG A 91 -5.87 8.57 -10.78
N ASN A 92 -6.70 8.77 -9.76
CA ASN A 92 -6.40 9.65 -8.62
C ASN A 92 -5.93 8.86 -7.38
N VAL A 93 -5.95 7.53 -7.41
CA VAL A 93 -5.63 6.72 -6.23
C VAL A 93 -4.14 6.86 -5.93
N GLU A 94 -3.84 7.36 -4.75
CA GLU A 94 -2.48 7.55 -4.23
C GLU A 94 -2.04 6.40 -3.33
N ARG A 95 -2.98 5.82 -2.58
CA ARG A 95 -2.69 4.85 -1.51
C ARG A 95 -3.68 3.69 -1.53
N ILE A 96 -3.16 2.47 -1.42
CA ILE A 96 -3.93 1.25 -1.21
C ILE A 96 -3.49 0.64 0.13
N TYR A 97 -4.40 0.62 1.10
CA TYR A 97 -4.25 -0.07 2.39
C TYR A 97 -4.75 -1.51 2.25
N GLY A 98 -3.99 -2.30 1.50
CA GLY A 98 -4.28 -3.67 1.09
C GLY A 98 -3.32 -4.12 -0.02
N SER A 99 -3.68 -5.18 -0.74
CA SER A 99 -2.93 -5.64 -1.90
C SER A 99 -3.48 -5.11 -3.22
N LEU A 100 -2.63 -5.00 -4.24
CA LEU A 100 -2.99 -4.74 -5.63
C LEU A 100 -2.67 -5.97 -6.48
N VAL A 101 -3.69 -6.54 -7.14
CA VAL A 101 -3.54 -7.65 -8.08
C VAL A 101 -3.93 -7.15 -9.47
N ILE A 102 -3.06 -7.34 -10.46
CA ILE A 102 -3.31 -7.01 -11.86
C ILE A 102 -3.18 -8.29 -12.68
N THR A 103 -4.31 -8.84 -13.15
CA THR A 103 -4.37 -10.17 -13.76
C THR A 103 -5.24 -10.21 -14.99
N GLY A 104 -4.79 -10.89 -16.05
CA GLY A 104 -5.63 -11.14 -17.24
C GLY A 104 -6.03 -9.89 -18.02
N THR A 105 -5.29 -8.79 -17.90
CA THR A 105 -5.61 -7.51 -18.56
C THR A 105 -4.95 -7.38 -19.93
N ASN A 106 -5.44 -6.41 -20.72
CA ASN A 106 -4.87 -6.05 -22.02
C ASN A 106 -4.00 -4.77 -21.98
N ILE A 107 -3.59 -4.34 -20.79
CA ILE A 107 -2.76 -3.14 -20.63
C ILE A 107 -1.37 -3.35 -21.25
N THR A 108 -0.77 -2.25 -21.68
CA THR A 108 0.62 -2.22 -22.17
C THR A 108 1.61 -1.71 -21.14
N ASP A 109 1.11 -0.92 -20.19
CA ASP A 109 1.87 -0.17 -19.18
C ASP A 109 1.01 0.15 -17.94
N PHE A 110 1.62 0.81 -16.94
CA PHE A 110 0.97 1.25 -15.70
C PHE A 110 0.65 2.75 -15.65
N SER A 111 0.51 3.42 -16.80
CA SER A 111 0.22 4.86 -16.84
C SER A 111 -1.11 5.24 -16.16
N PHE A 112 -2.08 4.34 -16.10
CA PHE A 112 -3.35 4.53 -15.39
C PHE A 112 -3.19 4.60 -13.86
N LEU A 113 -2.03 4.18 -13.32
CA LEU A 113 -1.65 4.31 -11.91
C LEU A 113 -0.80 5.57 -11.67
N GLU A 114 -1.15 6.66 -12.36
CA GLU A 114 -0.40 7.93 -12.42
C GLU A 114 -0.03 8.50 -11.04
N HIS A 115 -0.92 8.33 -10.06
CA HIS A 115 -0.78 8.89 -8.72
C HIS A 115 -0.44 7.85 -7.65
N LEU A 116 -0.38 6.56 -7.98
CA LEU A 116 -0.19 5.51 -6.98
C LEU A 116 1.20 5.59 -6.37
N GLU A 117 1.26 5.99 -5.10
CA GLU A 117 2.51 6.12 -4.34
C GLU A 117 2.76 4.92 -3.44
N PHE A 118 1.70 4.36 -2.82
CA PHE A 118 1.86 3.30 -1.82
C PHE A 118 0.83 2.19 -1.98
N VAL A 119 1.32 0.94 -1.83
CA VAL A 119 0.50 -0.25 -1.64
C VAL A 119 1.03 -0.97 -0.41
N VAL A 120 0.23 -1.03 0.64
CA VAL A 120 0.68 -1.56 1.95
C VAL A 120 -0.26 -2.62 2.46
N THR A 121 0.28 -3.83 2.54
CA THR A 121 -0.32 -4.97 3.19
C THR A 121 0.11 -5.04 4.66
N LEU A 122 -0.84 -5.46 5.50
CA LEU A 122 -0.50 -6.00 6.81
C LEU A 122 -0.16 -7.49 6.63
N GLU A 123 0.56 -8.05 7.61
CA GLU A 123 1.06 -9.42 7.59
C GLU A 123 2.06 -9.68 6.43
N GLN A 124 2.58 -10.92 6.33
CA GLN A 124 3.50 -11.30 5.25
C GLN A 124 2.72 -11.65 3.97
N LYS A 125 2.07 -10.64 3.37
CA LYS A 125 1.36 -10.76 2.09
C LYS A 125 2.05 -9.92 1.02
N LEU A 126 2.09 -10.43 -0.21
CA LEU A 126 2.58 -9.66 -1.36
C LEU A 126 1.70 -8.41 -1.54
N ALA A 127 2.33 -7.24 -1.55
CA ALA A 127 1.63 -5.98 -1.74
C ALA A 127 1.13 -5.84 -3.18
N ILE A 128 1.95 -6.20 -4.17
CA ILE A 128 1.61 -6.10 -5.58
C ILE A 128 1.85 -7.46 -6.25
N THR A 129 0.88 -7.94 -7.02
CA THR A 129 0.98 -9.14 -7.86
C THR A 129 0.54 -8.79 -9.27
N ILE A 130 1.37 -9.12 -10.26
CA ILE A 130 1.11 -8.87 -11.68
C ILE A 130 1.31 -10.18 -12.42
N GLU A 131 0.26 -10.70 -13.05
CA GLU A 131 0.28 -12.01 -13.68
C GLU A 131 -0.62 -12.05 -14.92
N ASN A 132 -0.33 -12.94 -15.88
CA ASN A 132 -1.21 -13.21 -17.02
C ASN A 132 -1.64 -11.98 -17.87
N ASN A 133 -0.77 -10.97 -18.00
CA ASN A 133 -1.02 -9.77 -18.82
C ASN A 133 -0.19 -9.84 -20.13
N PRO A 134 -0.70 -10.43 -21.22
CA PRO A 134 0.13 -10.82 -22.37
C PRO A 134 0.72 -9.65 -23.16
N ASN A 135 0.14 -8.46 -23.07
CA ASN A 135 0.57 -7.27 -23.83
C ASN A 135 1.36 -6.26 -22.99
N LEU A 136 1.53 -6.53 -21.69
CA LEU A 136 2.30 -5.70 -20.78
C LEU A 136 3.78 -5.75 -21.18
N ASN A 137 4.33 -4.60 -21.57
CA ASN A 137 5.71 -4.48 -22.00
C ASN A 137 6.49 -3.37 -21.28
N ASP A 138 5.80 -2.47 -20.57
CA ASP A 138 6.40 -1.46 -19.72
C ASP A 138 5.89 -1.59 -18.28
N VAL A 139 6.77 -2.02 -17.38
CA VAL A 139 6.44 -2.27 -15.97
C VAL A 139 6.79 -1.11 -15.04
N ARG A 140 7.08 0.08 -15.60
CA ARG A 140 7.43 1.25 -14.80
C ARG A 140 6.19 1.84 -14.12
N PHE A 141 6.22 1.88 -12.80
CA PHE A 141 5.26 2.65 -12.02
C PHE A 141 5.63 4.14 -12.04
N PRO A 142 4.69 5.06 -12.31
CA PRO A 142 5.00 6.49 -12.37
C PRO A 142 5.50 7.08 -11.03
N LYS A 143 4.87 6.70 -9.90
CA LYS A 143 5.14 7.31 -8.58
C LYS A 143 5.30 6.32 -7.42
N LEU A 144 5.24 5.02 -7.68
CA LEU A 144 5.26 4.02 -6.61
C LEU A 144 6.57 4.10 -5.82
N LYS A 145 6.45 4.26 -4.50
CA LYS A 145 7.58 4.29 -3.57
C LYS A 145 7.81 2.88 -3.03
N VAL A 146 9.01 2.36 -3.23
CA VAL A 146 9.44 1.07 -2.70
C VAL A 146 10.31 1.30 -1.47
N PHE A 147 9.81 0.90 -0.29
CA PHE A 147 10.65 0.83 0.90
C PHE A 147 11.60 -0.36 0.74
N GLY A 148 12.90 -0.07 0.66
CA GLY A 148 13.89 -0.90 -0.03
C GLY A 148 13.96 -2.36 0.41
N SER A 149 13.52 -3.27 -0.46
CA SER A 149 14.16 -4.58 -0.61
C SER A 149 15.62 -4.33 -0.98
N ASN A 150 16.56 -5.10 -0.42
CA ASN A 150 17.96 -5.04 -0.81
C ASN A 150 18.06 -5.09 -2.34
N SER A 151 18.60 -4.02 -2.92
CA SER A 151 18.95 -3.93 -4.33
C SER A 151 19.93 -5.06 -4.66
N ASN A 152 19.41 -6.20 -5.13
CA ASN A 152 20.18 -7.25 -5.80
C ASN A 152 19.33 -8.24 -6.64
N SER A 153 18.08 -7.96 -6.99
CA SER A 153 17.34 -8.85 -7.91
C SER A 153 16.40 -8.14 -8.91
N PHE A 154 16.72 -6.93 -9.33
CA PHE A 154 16.33 -6.46 -10.67
C PHE A 154 17.47 -6.77 -11.63
N LEU A 155 17.77 -8.05 -11.82
CA LEU A 155 18.51 -8.53 -12.97
C LEU A 155 17.92 -9.86 -13.41
N MET A 156 17.46 -9.85 -14.66
CA MET A 156 16.88 -10.90 -15.51
C MET A 156 15.38 -11.16 -15.34
#